data_AF-A0A3C1R8Z7-F1
#
_entry.id   AF-A0A3C1R8Z7-F1
#
_cell.length_a   1.000
_cell.length_b   1.000
_cell.length_c   1.000
_cell.angle_alpha   90.00
_cell.angle_beta   90.00
_cell.angle_gamma   90.00
#
_symmetry.space_group_name_H-M   'P 1'
#
loop_
_entity.id
_entity.type
_entity.pdbx_description
1 polymer ?
#
loop_
_entity_poly.entity_id
_entity_poly.type
_entity_poly.pdbx_seq_one_letter_code
_entity_poly.pdbx_strand_id
1 'polypeptide(L)'
;MENAKLNSLKITMRLNVVLYIVYGLFLLIETFDFLEMLHTKPEDYSPTYSLVNVIFYQMEMFICFLCAFSLIILVSTKQSLKILFFISLSLLIFRVATVYYLYFYETEERWIPFIYKRANDFSMLFRRTLVPGQLIIGVISLWYSIKVLRADKK
;
A
#
# COMPACT_ATOMS: atom_id res chain seq x y z
N MET A 1 10.70 6.45 -30.10
CA MET A 1 10.18 5.25 -29.40
C MET A 1 10.45 5.27 -27.89
N GLU A 2 11.57 5.85 -27.44
CA GLU A 2 11.96 5.98 -26.03
C GLU A 2 10.95 6.76 -25.15
N ASN A 3 10.43 7.89 -25.65
CA ASN A 3 9.42 8.70 -24.96
C ASN A 3 8.12 7.94 -24.64
N ALA A 4 7.69 7.02 -25.52
CA ALA A 4 6.46 6.25 -25.29
C ALA A 4 6.64 5.23 -24.15
N LYS A 5 7.79 4.54 -24.11
CA LYS A 5 8.08 3.54 -23.07
C LYS A 5 8.27 4.18 -21.70
N LEU A 6 8.96 5.33 -21.64
CA LEU A 6 9.11 6.10 -20.41
C LEU A 6 7.75 6.63 -19.91
N ASN A 7 6.88 7.07 -20.83
CA ASN A 7 5.52 7.49 -20.47
C ASN A 7 4.71 6.32 -19.88
N SER A 8 4.76 5.13 -20.49
CA SER A 8 4.11 3.93 -19.93
C SER A 8 4.60 3.60 -18.53
N LEU A 9 5.91 3.68 -18.27
CA LEU A 9 6.48 3.49 -16.94
C LEU A 9 5.91 4.50 -15.92
N LYS A 10 5.88 5.78 -16.29
CA LYS A 10 5.33 6.83 -15.41
C LYS A 10 3.85 6.63 -15.14
N ILE A 11 3.08 6.17 -16.14
CA ILE A 11 1.67 5.83 -15.95
C ILE A 11 1.52 4.71 -14.91
N THR A 12 2.29 3.63 -15.02
CA THR A 12 2.21 2.52 -14.05
C THR A 12 2.63 2.94 -12.64
N MET A 13 3.64 3.80 -12.52
CA MET A 13 4.02 4.39 -11.23
C MET A 13 2.88 5.24 -10.64
N ARG A 14 2.21 6.07 -11.45
CA ARG A 14 1.05 6.87 -11.01
C ARG A 14 -0.13 6.01 -10.58
N LEU A 15 -0.41 4.92 -11.29
CA LEU A 15 -1.43 3.96 -10.86
C LEU A 15 -1.10 3.38 -9.48
N ASN A 16 0.18 3.05 -9.25
CA ASN A 16 0.60 2.55 -7.95
C ASN A 16 0.46 3.61 -6.84
N VAL A 17 0.78 4.88 -7.15
CA VAL A 17 0.53 6.01 -6.23
C VAL A 17 -0.94 6.07 -5.82
N VAL A 18 -1.86 5.98 -6.79
CA VAL A 18 -3.30 6.01 -6.51
C VAL A 18 -3.69 4.84 -5.60
N LEU A 19 -3.22 3.62 -5.88
CA LEU A 19 -3.51 2.46 -5.03
C LEU A 19 -3.00 2.61 -3.60
N TYR A 20 -1.81 3.19 -3.41
CA TYR A 20 -1.27 3.47 -2.08
C TYR A 20 -2.05 4.56 -1.35
N ILE A 21 -2.39 5.66 -2.03
CA ILE A 21 -3.14 6.77 -1.41
C ILE A 21 -4.55 6.32 -1.03
N VAL A 22 -5.27 5.67 -1.94
CA VAL A 22 -6.64 5.21 -1.68
C VAL A 22 -6.67 4.24 -0.51
N TYR A 23 -5.71 3.31 -0.46
CA TYR A 23 -5.65 2.37 0.66
C TYR A 23 -5.20 3.02 1.98
N GLY A 24 -4.24 3.95 1.94
CA GLY A 24 -3.83 4.71 3.12
C GLY A 24 -4.96 5.58 3.68
N LEU A 25 -5.76 6.23 2.82
CA LEU A 25 -6.95 6.98 3.25
C LEU A 25 -8.03 6.06 3.82
N PHE A 26 -8.22 4.88 3.25
CA PHE A 26 -9.12 3.88 3.81
C PHE A 26 -8.71 3.47 5.24
N LEU A 27 -7.42 3.21 5.46
CA LEU A 27 -6.89 2.88 6.80
C LEU A 27 -6.97 4.04 7.79
N LEU A 28 -6.89 5.28 7.30
CA LEU A 28 -7.12 6.47 8.12
C LEU A 28 -8.57 6.53 8.64
N ILE A 29 -9.55 6.23 7.78
CA ILE A 29 -10.97 6.16 8.18
C ILE A 29 -11.15 5.06 9.24
N GLU A 30 -10.62 3.86 9.02
CA GLU A 30 -10.65 2.77 10.01
C GLU A 30 -10.01 3.16 11.36
N THR A 31 -8.98 4.00 11.31
CA THR A 31 -8.33 4.53 12.52
C THR A 31 -9.23 5.53 13.25
N PHE A 32 -9.91 6.42 12.53
CA PHE A 32 -10.86 7.37 13.12
C PHE A 32 -12.08 6.67 13.70
N ASP A 33 -12.65 5.70 13.00
CA ASP A 33 -13.78 4.91 13.48
C ASP A 33 -13.42 4.21 14.80
N PHE A 34 -12.21 3.67 14.91
CA PHE A 34 -11.74 3.11 16.18
C PHE A 34 -11.64 4.18 17.29
N LEU A 35 -11.03 5.34 17.01
CA LEU A 35 -10.86 6.40 18.01
C LEU A 35 -12.22 6.91 18.50
N GLU A 36 -13.21 7.05 17.62
CA GLU A 36 -14.58 7.44 17.98
C GLU A 36 -15.23 6.41 18.92
N MET A 37 -15.01 5.12 18.66
CA MET A 37 -15.54 4.03 19.49
C MET A 37 -14.91 3.94 20.88
N LEU A 38 -13.72 4.51 21.09
CA LEU A 38 -13.15 4.68 22.44
C LEU A 38 -13.93 5.70 23.27
N HIS A 39 -14.55 6.69 22.62
CA HIS A 39 -15.27 7.78 23.28
C HIS A 39 -16.77 7.50 23.44
N THR A 40 -17.40 6.82 22.47
CA THR A 40 -18.85 6.57 22.46
C THR A 40 -19.11 5.09 22.23
N LYS A 41 -18.97 4.28 23.28
CA LYS A 41 -19.28 2.85 23.22
C LYS A 41 -20.80 2.67 23.08
N PRO A 42 -21.32 2.14 21.96
CA PRO A 42 -22.75 1.82 21.86
C PRO A 42 -23.11 0.78 22.93
N GLU A 43 -24.29 0.90 23.56
CA GLU A 43 -24.68 0.09 24.73
C GLU A 43 -24.63 -1.43 24.48
N ASP A 44 -24.85 -1.86 23.23
CA ASP A 44 -24.82 -3.28 22.84
C ASP A 44 -23.51 -3.74 22.19
N TYR A 45 -22.50 -2.86 22.11
CA TYR A 45 -21.26 -3.14 21.40
C TYR A 45 -20.09 -3.30 22.40
N SER A 46 -19.63 -4.53 22.64
CA SER A 46 -18.32 -4.78 23.25
C SER A 46 -17.19 -4.33 22.30
N PRO A 47 -16.13 -3.65 22.78
CA PRO A 47 -15.02 -3.24 21.93
C PRO A 47 -14.24 -4.48 21.55
N THR A 48 -14.31 -4.84 20.28
CA THR A 48 -13.52 -5.93 19.68
C THR A 48 -12.21 -5.44 19.08
N TYR A 49 -11.89 -4.16 19.32
CA TYR A 49 -10.64 -3.55 18.90
C TYR A 49 -9.65 -3.61 20.05
N SER A 50 -8.48 -4.19 19.80
CA SER A 50 -7.30 -4.00 20.64
C SER A 50 -6.48 -2.82 20.12
N LEU A 51 -5.71 -2.19 20.99
CA LEU A 51 -4.70 -1.20 20.61
C LEU A 51 -3.77 -1.74 19.50
N VAL A 52 -3.52 -3.05 19.49
CA VAL A 52 -2.69 -3.73 18.48
C VAL A 52 -3.28 -3.62 17.08
N ASN A 53 -4.60 -3.76 16.92
CA ASN A 53 -5.27 -3.65 15.60
C ASN A 53 -5.12 -2.25 15.00
N VAL A 54 -5.10 -1.23 15.85
CA VAL A 54 -5.04 0.17 15.42
C VAL A 54 -3.62 0.58 15.11
N ILE A 55 -2.67 0.12 15.91
CA ILE A 55 -1.24 0.23 15.57
C ILE A 55 -0.98 -0.44 14.21
N PHE A 56 -1.60 -1.60 13.95
CA PHE A 56 -1.52 -2.25 12.66
C PHE A 56 -2.02 -1.35 11.52
N TYR A 57 -3.23 -0.78 11.63
CA TYR A 57 -3.77 0.14 10.61
C TYR A 57 -2.89 1.37 10.41
N GLN A 58 -2.39 1.96 11.49
CA GLN A 58 -1.50 3.11 11.43
C GLN A 58 -0.16 2.79 10.76
N MET A 59 0.46 1.66 11.10
CA MET A 59 1.71 1.21 10.46
C MET A 59 1.51 0.99 8.96
N GLU A 60 0.47 0.26 8.57
CA GLU A 60 0.16 -0.02 7.17
C GLU A 60 -0.16 1.27 6.40
N MET A 61 -0.88 2.21 7.03
CA MET A 61 -1.16 3.53 6.50
C MET A 61 0.14 4.32 6.24
N PHE A 62 1.05 4.38 7.23
CA PHE A 62 2.34 5.05 7.08
C PHE A 62 3.18 4.43 5.96
N ILE A 63 3.21 3.09 5.87
CA ILE A 63 3.90 2.37 4.80
C ILE A 63 3.31 2.77 3.43
N CYS A 64 1.98 2.83 3.31
CA CYS A 64 1.32 3.22 2.07
C CYS A 64 1.66 4.66 1.69
N PHE A 65 1.55 5.61 2.60
CA PHE A 65 1.89 7.01 2.32
C PHE A 65 3.38 7.18 1.99
N LEU A 66 4.28 6.51 2.70
CA LEU A 66 5.71 6.53 2.39
C LEU A 66 6.00 6.02 0.96
N CYS A 67 5.37 4.92 0.56
CA CYS A 67 5.49 4.39 -0.80
C CYS A 67 4.89 5.37 -1.84
N ALA A 68 3.71 5.94 -1.56
CA ALA A 68 3.07 6.90 -2.44
C ALA A 68 3.93 8.15 -2.64
N PHE A 69 4.39 8.78 -1.56
CA PHE A 69 5.21 9.99 -1.63
C PHE A 69 6.54 9.74 -2.35
N SER A 70 7.18 8.60 -2.10
CA SER A 70 8.40 8.21 -2.81
C SER A 70 8.17 8.15 -4.32
N LEU A 71 7.08 7.51 -4.77
CA LEU A 71 6.72 7.43 -6.18
C LEU A 71 6.30 8.78 -6.77
N ILE A 72 5.59 9.61 -6.01
CA ILE A 72 5.23 10.98 -6.44
C ILE A 72 6.49 11.78 -6.73
N ILE A 73 7.47 11.76 -5.83
CA ILE A 73 8.75 12.43 -6.01
C ILE A 73 9.43 11.92 -7.28
N LEU A 74 9.49 10.59 -7.47
CA LEU A 74 10.10 9.97 -8.65
C LEU A 74 9.45 10.39 -9.97
N VAL A 75 8.12 10.42 -10.01
CA VAL A 75 7.37 10.72 -11.24
C VAL A 75 7.43 12.23 -11.57
N SER A 76 7.42 13.07 -10.54
CA SER A 76 7.36 14.53 -10.64
C SER A 76 8.73 15.17 -10.90
N THR A 77 9.82 14.48 -10.55
CA THR A 77 11.18 14.98 -10.78
C THR A 77 11.82 14.32 -12.01
N LYS A 78 12.76 15.01 -12.65
CA LYS A 78 13.58 14.40 -13.70
C LYS A 78 14.64 13.52 -13.04
N GLN A 79 14.39 12.22 -13.03
CA GLN A 79 15.32 11.21 -12.51
C GLN A 79 15.96 10.44 -13.65
N SER A 80 17.19 9.97 -13.45
CA SER A 80 17.82 9.04 -14.39
C SER A 80 17.07 7.70 -14.40
N LEU A 81 17.13 6.98 -15.52
CA LEU A 81 16.49 5.66 -15.66
C LEU A 81 17.01 4.64 -14.64
N LYS A 82 18.29 4.73 -14.28
CA LYS A 82 18.91 3.88 -13.24
C LYS A 82 18.30 4.14 -11.88
N ILE A 83 18.08 5.41 -11.52
CA ILE A 83 17.43 5.79 -10.26
C ILE A 83 15.97 5.31 -10.24
N LEU A 84 15.23 5.52 -11.34
CA LEU A 84 13.85 5.06 -11.46
C LEU A 84 13.73 3.55 -11.25
N PHE A 85 14.62 2.77 -11.87
CA PHE A 85 14.66 1.32 -11.69
C PHE A 85 15.03 0.91 -10.26
N PHE A 86 16.13 1.45 -9.72
CA PHE A 86 16.62 1.05 -8.40
C PHE A 86 15.57 1.33 -7.32
N ILE A 87 15.00 2.53 -7.31
CA ILE A 87 13.99 2.89 -6.30
C ILE A 87 12.69 2.09 -6.52
N SER A 88 12.28 1.82 -7.76
CA SER A 88 11.11 0.94 -8.01
C SER A 88 11.33 -0.46 -7.45
N LEU A 89 12.53 -1.01 -7.61
CA LEU A 89 12.91 -2.32 -7.08
C LEU A 89 12.93 -2.31 -5.55
N SER A 90 13.57 -1.31 -4.94
CA SER A 90 13.63 -1.16 -3.48
C SER A 90 12.23 -1.03 -2.87
N LEU A 91 11.36 -0.21 -3.46
CA LEU A 91 9.98 -0.06 -3.00
C LEU A 91 9.17 -1.35 -3.12
N LEU A 92 9.36 -2.12 -4.21
CA LEU A 92 8.69 -3.41 -4.37
C LEU A 92 9.15 -4.42 -3.31
N ILE A 93 10.46 -4.53 -3.08
CA ILE A 93 11.01 -5.43 -2.04
C ILE A 93 10.50 -5.02 -0.66
N PHE A 94 10.58 -3.73 -0.34
CA PHE A 94 10.06 -3.18 0.91
C PHE A 94 8.56 -3.50 1.07
N ARG A 95 7.77 -3.35 0.00
CA ARG A 95 6.33 -3.64 0.06
C ARG A 95 6.05 -5.12 0.24
N VAL A 96 6.74 -6.00 -0.48
CA VAL A 96 6.61 -7.46 -0.30
C VAL A 96 6.98 -7.87 1.12
N ALA A 97 8.09 -7.34 1.66
CA ALA A 97 8.54 -7.64 3.01
C ALA A 97 7.55 -7.15 4.07
N THR A 98 7.04 -5.93 3.95
CA THR A 98 6.03 -5.40 4.87
C THR A 98 4.70 -6.14 4.78
N VAL A 99 4.24 -6.51 3.58
CA VAL A 99 3.05 -7.35 3.42
C VAL A 99 3.25 -8.73 4.03
N TYR A 100 4.41 -9.35 3.86
CA TYR A 100 4.71 -10.62 4.51
C TYR A 100 4.73 -10.48 6.04
N TYR A 101 5.45 -9.48 6.55
CA TYR A 101 5.58 -9.27 7.99
C TYR A 101 4.23 -9.00 8.65
N LEU A 102 3.45 -8.11 8.04
CA LEU A 102 2.15 -7.74 8.54
C LEU A 102 1.17 -8.89 8.37
N TYR A 103 0.93 -9.41 7.17
CA TYR A 103 -0.20 -10.33 6.97
C TYR A 103 0.11 -11.81 7.22
N PHE A 104 1.38 -12.23 7.33
CA PHE A 104 1.76 -13.66 7.34
C PHE A 104 2.74 -14.08 8.47
N TYR A 105 3.64 -13.22 8.94
CA TYR A 105 4.80 -13.66 9.75
C TYR A 105 4.51 -13.90 11.25
N GLU A 106 3.42 -13.38 11.85
CA GLU A 106 3.12 -13.62 13.28
C GLU A 106 1.63 -13.93 13.57
N THR A 107 1.41 -15.21 13.88
CA THR A 107 0.47 -15.91 14.79
C THR A 107 -0.90 -15.34 15.17
N GLU A 108 -1.84 -16.29 15.26
CA GLU A 108 -3.30 -16.26 15.43
C GLU A 108 -3.90 -15.31 16.48
N GLU A 109 -3.13 -14.74 17.41
CA GLU A 109 -3.63 -13.87 18.49
C GLU A 109 -3.55 -12.36 18.21
N ARG A 110 -2.62 -11.89 17.36
CA ARG A 110 -2.58 -10.47 16.94
C ARG A 110 -3.66 -10.13 15.90
N TRP A 111 -4.24 -11.15 15.29
CA TRP A 111 -5.08 -11.07 14.10
C TRP A 111 -6.46 -11.68 14.32
N ILE A 112 -7.01 -11.42 15.49
CA ILE A 112 -8.44 -11.50 15.73
C ILE A 112 -8.96 -10.06 15.51
N PRO A 113 -9.12 -9.57 14.25
CA PRO A 113 -9.81 -8.32 14.00
C PRO A 113 -11.30 -8.60 14.11
N PHE A 114 -11.80 -9.01 15.27
CA PHE A 114 -13.21 -9.39 15.38
C PHE A 114 -14.10 -8.18 15.57
N ILE A 115 -13.86 -7.13 14.79
CA ILE A 115 -14.85 -6.10 14.53
C ILE A 115 -16.13 -6.81 14.07
N TYR A 116 -17.26 -6.48 14.70
CA TYR A 116 -18.62 -6.85 14.32
C TYR A 116 -18.77 -7.40 12.90
N LYS A 117 -19.42 -8.56 12.77
CA LYS A 117 -19.59 -9.37 11.55
C LYS A 117 -19.90 -8.62 10.24
N ARG A 118 -20.38 -7.37 10.25
CA ARG A 118 -20.71 -6.56 9.05
C ARG A 118 -19.64 -5.57 8.57
N ALA A 119 -18.87 -4.90 9.44
CA ALA A 119 -17.79 -4.01 8.99
C ALA A 119 -16.60 -4.78 8.41
N ASN A 120 -16.52 -6.07 8.77
CA ASN A 120 -15.50 -7.02 8.32
C ASN A 120 -15.45 -7.20 6.80
N ASP A 121 -16.59 -7.29 6.13
CA ASP A 121 -16.61 -7.66 4.70
C ASP A 121 -16.02 -6.55 3.83
N PHE A 122 -16.31 -5.29 4.16
CA PHE A 122 -15.78 -4.14 3.42
C PHE A 122 -14.28 -3.95 3.66
N SER A 123 -13.83 -4.04 4.91
CA SER A 123 -12.41 -3.93 5.25
C SER A 123 -11.58 -5.07 4.67
N MET A 124 -12.12 -6.28 4.70
CA MET A 124 -11.49 -7.45 4.10
C MET A 124 -11.46 -7.37 2.57
N LEU A 125 -12.51 -6.84 1.94
CA LEU A 125 -12.54 -6.58 0.50
C LEU A 125 -11.42 -5.61 0.09
N PHE A 126 -11.29 -4.46 0.76
CA PHE A 126 -10.26 -3.47 0.45
C PHE A 126 -8.85 -4.05 0.65
N ARG A 127 -8.61 -4.77 1.74
CA ARG A 127 -7.35 -5.48 1.99
C ARG A 127 -7.01 -6.49 0.90
N ARG A 128 -7.95 -7.37 0.55
CA ARG A 128 -7.76 -8.43 -0.45
C ARG A 128 -7.64 -7.91 -1.89
N THR A 129 -8.05 -6.69 -2.16
CA THR A 129 -7.99 -6.09 -3.50
C THR A 129 -6.83 -5.13 -3.66
N LEU A 130 -6.71 -4.14 -2.76
CA LEU A 130 -5.75 -3.05 -2.90
C LEU A 130 -4.32 -3.50 -2.55
N VAL A 131 -4.13 -4.36 -1.54
CA VAL A 131 -2.78 -4.83 -1.18
C VAL A 131 -2.17 -5.68 -2.30
N PRO A 132 -2.85 -6.71 -2.86
CA PRO A 132 -2.33 -7.42 -4.02
C PRO A 132 -2.21 -6.52 -5.25
N GLY A 133 -3.14 -5.59 -5.45
CA GLY A 133 -3.09 -4.60 -6.54
C GLY A 133 -1.79 -3.79 -6.53
N GLN A 134 -1.37 -3.29 -5.36
CA GLN A 134 -0.11 -2.54 -5.20
C GLN A 134 1.11 -3.36 -5.63
N LEU A 135 1.14 -4.66 -5.26
CA LEU A 135 2.22 -5.57 -5.64
C LEU A 135 2.22 -5.85 -7.15
N ILE A 136 1.06 -6.16 -7.73
CA ILE A 136 0.91 -6.43 -9.16
C ILE A 136 1.35 -5.23 -9.99
N ILE A 137 0.85 -4.03 -9.68
CA ILE A 137 1.24 -2.81 -10.38
C ILE A 137 2.73 -2.49 -10.12
N GLY A 138 3.25 -2.77 -8.93
CA GLY A 138 4.68 -2.66 -8.62
C GLY A 138 5.56 -3.53 -9.52
N VAL A 139 5.19 -4.80 -9.71
CA VAL A 139 5.86 -5.74 -10.63
C VAL A 139 5.78 -5.24 -12.06
N ILE A 140 4.61 -4.78 -12.52
CA ILE A 140 4.42 -4.22 -13.86
C ILE A 140 5.31 -2.98 -14.06
N SER A 141 5.36 -2.08 -13.08
CA SER A 141 6.23 -0.90 -13.13
C SER A 141 7.71 -1.29 -13.22
N LEU A 142 8.16 -2.26 -12.43
CA LEU A 142 9.53 -2.77 -12.50
C LEU A 142 9.85 -3.38 -13.87
N TRP A 143 8.91 -4.14 -14.44
CA TRP A 143 9.04 -4.72 -15.77
C TRP A 143 9.21 -3.65 -16.85
N TYR A 144 8.41 -2.57 -16.80
CA TYR A 144 8.58 -1.43 -17.72
C TYR A 144 9.93 -0.73 -17.51
N SER A 145 10.39 -0.56 -16.27
CA SER A 145 11.72 0.00 -15.99
C SER A 145 12.84 -0.80 -16.66
N ILE A 146 12.79 -2.14 -16.60
CA ILE A 146 13.76 -3.02 -17.28
C ILE A 146 13.70 -2.83 -18.80
N LYS A 147 12.50 -2.77 -19.38
CA LYS A 147 12.32 -2.56 -20.83
C LYS A 147 12.88 -1.22 -21.30
N VAL A 148 12.72 -0.15 -20.50
CA VAL A 148 13.25 1.18 -20.82
C VAL A 148 14.78 1.18 -20.70
N LEU A 149 15.34 0.64 -19.61
CA LEU A 149 16.79 0.53 -19.43
C LEU A 149 17.50 -0.27 -20.53
N ARG A 150 16.88 -1.33 -21.05
CA ARG A 150 17.45 -2.12 -22.16
C ARG A 150 17.41 -1.36 -23.49
N ALA A 151 16.45 -0.45 -23.67
CA ALA A 151 16.34 0.36 -24.87
C ALA A 151 17.34 1.52 -24.88
N ASP A 152 17.66 2.08 -23.70
CA ASP A 152 18.66 3.15 -23.52
C ASP A 152 20.10 2.70 -23.79
N LYS A 153 20.39 1.39 -23.66
CA LYS A 153 21.71 0.81 -23.94
C LYS A 153 21.94 0.46 -25.43
N LYS A 154 20.92 0.57 -26.29
CA LYS A 154 20.99 0.25 -27.71
C LYS A 154 21.04 1.54 -28.52
#